data_AF-A0A2T5IX46-F1
#
_entry.id   AF-A0A2T5IX46-F1
#
_cell.length_a   1.000
_cell.length_b   1.000
_cell.length_c   1.000
_cell.angle_alpha   90.00
_cell.angle_beta   90.00
_cell.angle_gamma   90.00
#
_symmetry.space_group_name_H-M   'P 1'
#
loop_
_entity.id
_entity.type
_entity.pdbx_description
1 polymer ?
#
loop_
_entity_poly.entity_id
_entity_poly.type
_entity_poly.pdbx_seq_one_letter_code
_entity_poly.pdbx_strand_id
1 'polypeptide(L)'
;MRFVHEVIDWNRYSNEQKQVIWYRLDEHLHIILPQFVRIYDPRKIFQSIERYQIPQKSRDLWRCVYNLIRFQDKCRIDFKECGFSLKEGASLVAIDQQLHQLSMAYYERSFVRAQYFHITHQE
;
A
#
# COMPACT_ATOMS: atom_id res chain seq x y z
N MET A 1 -9.50 1.86 2.09
CA MET A 1 -10.00 2.34 0.78
C MET A 1 -8.93 2.06 -0.27
N ARG A 2 -9.24 2.05 -1.59
CA ARG A 2 -8.18 2.04 -2.61
C ARG A 2 -7.52 3.42 -2.64
N PHE A 3 -6.26 3.52 -3.06
CA PHE A 3 -5.59 4.77 -3.44
C PHE A 3 -6.48 5.54 -4.44
N VAL A 4 -7.35 6.42 -3.93
CA VAL A 4 -8.60 6.78 -4.61
C VAL A 4 -8.30 7.46 -5.94
N HIS A 5 -7.36 8.40 -5.98
CA HIS A 5 -7.08 9.17 -7.18
C HIS A 5 -6.26 8.39 -8.23
N GLU A 6 -5.27 7.60 -7.81
CA GLU A 6 -4.43 6.83 -8.76
C GLU A 6 -5.15 5.63 -9.37
N VAL A 7 -6.13 5.06 -8.66
CA VAL A 7 -6.98 3.99 -9.21
C VAL A 7 -8.08 4.55 -10.12
N ILE A 8 -8.59 5.76 -9.86
CA ILE A 8 -9.55 6.43 -10.76
C ILE A 8 -8.91 6.70 -12.12
N ASP A 9 -7.68 7.22 -12.16
CA ASP A 9 -6.94 7.45 -13.42
C ASP A 9 -6.18 6.21 -13.93
N TRP A 10 -6.36 5.05 -13.30
CA TRP A 10 -5.64 3.81 -13.67
C TRP A 10 -5.75 3.49 -15.16
N ASN A 11 -6.92 3.71 -15.76
CA ASN A 11 -7.11 3.44 -17.19
C ASN A 11 -6.43 4.48 -18.11
N ARG A 12 -6.11 5.66 -17.60
CA ARG A 12 -5.44 6.74 -18.33
C ARG A 12 -3.92 6.62 -18.32
N TYR A 13 -3.35 5.91 -17.34
CA TYR A 13 -1.90 5.71 -17.28
C TYR A 13 -1.41 4.65 -18.26
N SER A 14 -0.32 4.97 -18.95
CA SER A 14 0.47 4.01 -19.74
C SER A 14 1.04 2.90 -18.85
N ASN A 15 1.42 1.77 -19.43
CA ASN A 15 1.99 0.64 -18.67
C ASN A 15 3.24 1.04 -17.86
N GLU A 16 4.08 1.92 -18.41
CA GLU A 16 5.27 2.44 -17.72
C GLU A 16 4.89 3.33 -16.52
N GLN A 17 3.91 4.22 -16.69
CA GLN A 17 3.38 5.07 -15.61
C GLN A 17 2.73 4.22 -14.51
N LYS A 18 1.98 3.17 -14.88
CA LYS A 18 1.43 2.19 -13.95
C LYS A 18 2.52 1.50 -13.13
N GLN A 19 3.66 1.17 -13.74
CA GLN A 19 4.78 0.55 -13.01
C GLN A 19 5.41 1.52 -12.01
N VAL A 20 5.61 2.79 -12.38
CA VAL A 20 6.12 3.83 -11.46
C VAL A 20 5.18 4.05 -10.28
N ILE A 21 3.87 4.14 -10.55
CA ILE A 21 2.84 4.24 -9.52
C ILE A 21 2.87 3.00 -8.62
N TRP A 22 2.93 1.79 -9.20
CA TRP A 22 3.03 0.55 -8.42
C TRP A 22 4.22 0.54 -7.48
N TYR A 23 5.39 0.95 -7.97
CA TYR A 23 6.60 0.98 -7.17
C TYR A 23 6.47 1.97 -6.00
N ARG A 24 5.95 3.17 -6.27
CA ARG A 24 5.70 4.19 -5.25
C ARG A 24 4.71 3.72 -4.19
N LEU A 25 3.62 3.07 -4.61
CA LEU A 25 2.64 2.51 -3.69
C LEU A 25 3.25 1.42 -2.81
N ASP A 26 4.17 0.63 -3.36
CA ASP A 26 4.90 -0.38 -2.60
C ASP A 26 5.82 0.26 -1.56
N GLU A 27 6.55 1.32 -1.93
CA GLU A 27 7.38 2.12 -1.02
C GLU A 27 6.56 2.70 0.15
N HIS A 28 5.33 3.17 -0.11
CA HIS A 28 4.45 3.67 0.95
C HIS A 28 4.10 2.58 1.98
N LEU A 29 3.91 1.34 1.55
CA LEU A 29 3.68 0.22 2.46
C LEU A 29 4.92 -0.03 3.34
N HIS A 30 6.12 0.03 2.74
CA HIS A 30 7.39 -0.11 3.45
C HIS A 30 7.64 1.01 4.46
N ILE A 31 7.13 2.22 4.24
CA ILE A 31 7.30 3.35 5.16
C ILE A 31 6.28 3.28 6.30
N ILE A 32 5.01 3.02 5.98
CA ILE A 32 3.92 3.13 6.94
C ILE A 32 3.78 1.87 7.80
N LEU A 33 3.74 0.67 7.20
CA LEU A 33 3.42 -0.55 7.94
C LEU A 33 4.38 -0.89 9.09
N PRO A 34 5.71 -0.70 8.99
CA PRO A 34 6.60 -0.96 10.12
C PRO A 34 6.34 -0.04 11.33
N GLN A 35 5.67 1.10 11.14
CA GLN A 35 5.31 2.01 12.23
C GLN A 35 4.15 1.45 13.06
N PHE A 36 3.23 0.71 12.43
CA PHE A 36 1.99 0.22 13.05
C PHE A 36 1.96 -1.28 13.29
N VAL A 37 2.81 -2.05 12.61
CA VAL A 37 2.83 -3.51 12.65
C VAL A 37 4.15 -4.00 13.21
N ARG A 38 4.08 -5.04 14.03
CA ARG A 38 5.22 -5.83 14.49
C ARG A 38 5.16 -7.21 13.87
N ILE A 39 6.21 -7.60 13.16
CA ILE A 39 6.35 -8.94 12.57
C ILE A 39 7.14 -9.80 13.55
N TYR A 40 6.62 -11.00 13.84
CA TYR A 40 7.28 -12.01 14.67
C TYR A 40 7.85 -13.14 13.82
N ASP A 41 7.11 -13.56 12.79
CA ASP A 41 7.51 -14.65 11.91
C ASP A 41 7.09 -14.36 10.46
N PRO A 42 8.04 -13.94 9.59
CA PRO A 42 7.73 -13.68 8.18
C PRO A 42 7.32 -14.94 7.42
N ARG A 43 7.72 -16.14 7.85
CA ARG A 43 7.36 -17.39 7.15
C ARG A 43 5.88 -17.67 7.28
N LYS A 44 5.30 -17.43 8.47
CA LYS A 44 3.86 -17.57 8.71
C LYS A 44 3.02 -16.61 7.89
N ILE A 45 3.54 -15.42 7.58
CA ILE A 45 2.86 -14.45 6.72
C ILE A 45 2.68 -15.04 5.32
N PHE A 46 3.75 -15.56 4.72
CA PHE A 46 3.68 -16.19 3.39
C PHE A 46 2.79 -17.43 3.40
N GLN A 47 2.92 -18.29 4.40
CA GLN A 47 2.05 -19.46 4.56
C GLN A 47 0.57 -19.08 4.69
N SER A 48 0.28 -17.98 5.40
CA SER A 48 -1.09 -17.48 5.54
C SER A 48 -1.64 -16.98 4.21
N ILE A 49 -0.85 -16.24 3.43
CA ILE A 49 -1.23 -15.82 2.07
C ILE A 49 -1.57 -17.03 1.20
N GLU A 50 -0.74 -18.07 1.23
CA GLU A 50 -0.98 -19.31 0.48
C GLU A 50 -2.23 -20.06 0.99
N ARG A 51 -2.38 -20.18 2.32
CA ARG A 51 -3.52 -20.84 2.97
C ARG A 51 -4.85 -20.18 2.63
N TYR A 52 -4.89 -18.85 2.62
CA TYR A 52 -6.09 -18.07 2.28
C TYR A 52 -6.22 -17.80 0.77
N GLN A 53 -5.31 -18.33 -0.05
CA GLN A 53 -5.27 -18.14 -1.51
C GLN A 53 -5.35 -16.67 -1.92
N ILE A 54 -4.69 -15.80 -1.17
CA ILE A 54 -4.75 -14.36 -1.40
C ILE A 54 -3.87 -14.03 -2.61
N PRO A 55 -4.42 -13.36 -3.65
CA PRO A 55 -3.66 -13.06 -4.85
C PRO A 55 -2.52 -12.09 -4.54
N GLN A 56 -1.29 -12.53 -4.77
CA GLN A 56 -0.08 -11.74 -4.60
C GLN A 56 0.64 -11.56 -5.93
N LYS A 57 0.98 -10.30 -6.27
CA LYS A 57 1.78 -10.00 -7.47
C LYS A 57 3.28 -10.08 -7.23
N SER A 58 3.73 -9.96 -5.98
CA SER A 58 5.11 -10.21 -5.56
C SER A 58 5.12 -10.89 -4.20
N ARG A 59 6.26 -11.50 -3.84
CA ARG A 59 6.53 -12.01 -2.49
C ARG A 59 7.05 -10.92 -1.55
N ASP A 60 6.60 -9.69 -1.74
CA ASP A 60 6.99 -8.61 -0.85
C ASP A 60 6.32 -8.78 0.53
N LEU A 61 7.11 -8.73 1.60
CA LEU A 61 6.65 -9.03 2.95
C LEU A 61 5.58 -8.04 3.43
N TRP A 62 5.80 -6.75 3.22
CA TRP A 62 4.90 -5.69 3.67
C TRP A 62 3.62 -5.67 2.85
N ARG A 63 3.71 -5.99 1.55
CA ARG A 63 2.54 -6.21 0.70
C ARG A 63 1.73 -7.42 1.14
N CYS A 64 2.37 -8.51 1.54
CA CYS A 64 1.67 -9.66 2.11
C CYS A 64 0.95 -9.30 3.43
N VAL A 65 1.62 -8.56 4.33
CA VAL A 65 0.99 -8.05 5.57
C VAL A 65 -0.24 -7.19 5.25
N TYR A 66 -0.10 -6.25 4.32
CA TYR A 66 -1.22 -5.40 3.89
C TYR A 66 -2.38 -6.22 3.34
N ASN A 67 -2.09 -7.21 2.49
CA ASN A 67 -3.11 -8.07 1.91
C ASN A 67 -3.84 -8.89 2.98
N LEU A 68 -3.16 -9.40 4.00
CA LEU A 68 -3.78 -10.09 5.14
C LEU A 68 -4.68 -9.13 5.94
N ILE A 69 -4.18 -7.93 6.25
CA ILE A 69 -4.97 -6.87 6.89
C ILE A 69 -6.26 -6.61 6.10
N ARG A 70 -6.20 -6.51 4.76
CA ARG A 70 -7.38 -6.27 3.92
C ARG A 70 -8.29 -7.50 3.81
N PHE A 71 -7.73 -8.70 3.94
CA PHE A 71 -8.49 -9.94 3.91
C PHE A 71 -9.34 -10.11 5.17
N GLN A 72 -8.93 -9.52 6.29
CA GLN A 72 -9.67 -9.59 7.56
C GLN A 72 -11.12 -9.07 7.45
N ASP A 73 -11.35 -8.07 6.58
CA ASP A 73 -12.68 -7.49 6.33
C ASP A 73 -13.64 -8.52 5.70
N LYS A 74 -13.08 -9.53 5.02
CA LYS A 74 -13.84 -10.60 4.36
C LYS A 74 -13.90 -11.87 5.21
N CYS A 75 -12.87 -12.14 5.99
CA CYS A 75 -12.76 -13.34 6.80
C CYS A 75 -12.02 -13.01 8.09
N ARG A 76 -12.60 -13.36 9.24
CA ARG A 76 -11.95 -13.11 10.53
C ARG A 76 -10.66 -13.94 10.64
N ILE A 77 -9.52 -13.27 10.56
CA ILE A 77 -8.19 -13.86 10.74
C ILE A 77 -7.58 -13.37 12.05
N ASP A 78 -6.78 -14.21 12.70
CA ASP A 78 -5.96 -13.79 13.82
C ASP A 78 -4.55 -13.43 13.32
N PHE A 79 -4.16 -12.17 13.54
CA PHE A 79 -2.86 -11.70 13.07
C PHE A 79 -1.69 -12.43 13.71
N LYS A 80 -1.81 -12.80 15.00
CA LYS A 80 -0.72 -13.48 15.72
C LYS A 80 -0.50 -14.86 15.14
N GLU A 81 -1.56 -15.55 14.74
CA GLU A 81 -1.46 -16.81 13.99
C GLU A 81 -0.77 -16.62 12.64
N CYS A 82 -1.03 -15.50 11.97
CA CYS A 82 -0.36 -15.12 10.73
C CYS A 82 1.11 -14.67 10.91
N GLY A 83 1.60 -14.53 12.13
CA GLY A 83 3.00 -14.16 12.41
C GLY A 83 3.26 -12.65 12.58
N PHE A 84 2.23 -11.83 12.77
CA PHE A 84 2.38 -10.40 13.06
C PHE A 84 1.33 -9.88 14.06
N SER A 85 1.47 -8.66 14.56
CA SER A 85 0.40 -7.99 15.28
C SER A 85 0.45 -6.49 15.04
N LEU A 86 -0.67 -5.82 15.30
CA LEU A 86 -0.66 -4.38 15.46
C LEU A 86 0.12 -4.01 16.72
N LYS A 87 0.81 -2.87 16.68
CA LYS A 87 1.44 -2.27 17.86
C LYS A 87 0.38 -1.67 18.78
N GLU A 88 0.76 -1.37 20.02
CA GLU A 88 -0.12 -0.73 20.99
C GLU A 88 -0.62 0.63 20.46
N GLY A 89 -1.92 0.88 20.59
CA GLY A 89 -2.57 2.08 20.07
C GLY A 89 -2.73 2.13 18.54
N ALA A 90 -2.19 1.16 17.79
CA ALA A 90 -2.38 1.10 16.36
C ALA A 90 -3.77 0.55 16.01
N SER A 91 -4.45 1.21 15.07
CA SER A 91 -5.69 0.75 14.50
C SER A 91 -5.57 0.62 12.98
N LEU A 92 -6.38 -0.25 12.41
CA LEU A 92 -6.46 -0.43 10.96
C LEU A 92 -6.91 0.84 10.25
N VAL A 93 -7.78 1.61 10.93
CA VAL A 93 -8.26 2.92 10.46
C VAL A 93 -7.09 3.91 10.39
N ALA A 94 -6.22 3.95 11.41
CA ALA A 94 -5.04 4.82 11.40
C ALA A 94 -4.05 4.46 10.28
N ILE A 95 -3.87 3.16 10.00
CA ILE A 95 -3.03 2.69 8.88
C ILE A 95 -3.61 3.17 7.53
N ASP A 96 -4.92 2.99 7.30
CA ASP A 96 -5.58 3.42 6.06
C ASP A 96 -5.49 4.95 5.88
N GLN A 97 -5.68 5.71 6.97
CA GLN A 97 -5.56 7.17 6.97
C GLN A 97 -4.14 7.64 6.64
N GLN A 98 -3.10 7.05 7.24
CA GLN A 98 -1.70 7.40 6.97
C GLN A 98 -1.29 7.06 5.53
N LEU A 99 -1.70 5.90 5.02
CA LEU A 99 -1.47 5.53 3.62
C LEU A 99 -2.16 6.50 2.66
N HIS A 100 -3.39 6.92 2.99
CA HIS A 100 -4.13 7.88 2.20
C HIS A 100 -3.45 9.25 2.18
N GLN A 101 -3.05 9.77 3.35
CA GLN A 101 -2.33 11.04 3.47
C GLN A 101 -1.01 11.03 2.69
N LEU A 102 -0.21 9.96 2.80
CA LEU A 102 1.06 9.83 2.09
C LEU A 102 0.84 9.77 0.57
N SER A 103 -0.16 9.00 0.11
CA SER A 103 -0.54 8.94 -1.31
C SER A 103 -0.98 10.30 -1.86
N MET A 104 -1.77 11.06 -1.09
CA MET A 104 -2.19 12.42 -1.46
C MET A 104 -1.01 13.39 -1.56
N ALA A 105 -0.16 13.45 -0.54
CA ALA A 105 0.99 14.37 -0.53
C ALA A 105 1.93 14.14 -1.72
N TYR A 106 2.16 12.87 -2.08
CA TYR A 106 2.96 12.53 -3.26
C TYR A 106 2.24 12.82 -4.57
N TYR A 107 0.92 12.62 -4.65
CA TYR A 107 0.14 13.01 -5.83
C TYR A 107 0.19 14.52 -6.06
N GLU A 108 -0.06 15.33 -5.03
CA GLU A 108 0.03 16.79 -5.11
C GLU A 108 1.41 17.23 -5.59
N ARG A 109 2.48 16.66 -5.02
CA ARG A 109 3.86 16.99 -5.42
C ARG A 109 4.18 16.60 -6.86
N SER A 110 3.74 15.42 -7.32
CA SER A 110 3.98 14.96 -8.69
C SER A 110 3.13 15.70 -9.72
N PHE A 111 1.88 16.00 -9.40
CA PHE A 111 0.95 16.69 -10.31
C PHE A 111 1.27 18.18 -10.42
N VAL A 112 1.56 18.86 -9.30
CA VAL A 112 1.98 20.26 -9.30
C VAL A 112 3.25 20.43 -10.13
N ARG A 113 4.22 19.52 -10.01
CA ARG A 113 5.45 19.58 -10.81
C ARG A 113 5.22 19.34 -12.31
N ALA A 114 4.27 18.47 -12.68
CA ALA A 114 3.90 18.25 -14.08
C ALA A 114 3.17 19.46 -14.70
N GLN A 115 2.36 20.18 -13.93
CA GLN A 115 1.70 21.41 -14.41
C GLN A 115 2.68 22.56 -14.64
N TYR A 116 3.78 22.65 -13.89
CA TYR A 116 4.80 23.69 -14.11
C TYR A 116 5.67 23.46 -15.36
N PHE A 117 5.76 22.23 -15.89
CA PHE A 117 6.52 21.98 -17.13
C PHE A 117 5.77 22.35 -18.42
N HIS A 118 4.47 22.65 -18.35
CA HIS A 118 3.70 23.10 -19.51
C HIS A 118 3.67 24.63 -19.70
N ILE A 119 4.29 25.41 -18.82
CA ILE A 119 4.25 26.88 -18.87
C ILE A 119 5.60 27.49 -19.25
N THR A 120 6.72 26.75 -19.18
CA THR A 120 8.07 27.30 -19.37
C THR A 120 8.75 26.89 -20.68
N HIS A 121 8.00 26.72 -21.76
CA HIS A 121 8.55 26.53 -23.12
C HIS A 121 7.80 27.36 -24.18
N GLN A 122 7.41 28.58 -23.81
CA GLN A 122 7.07 29.64 -24.76
C GLN A 122 7.58 30.99 -24.25
N GLU A 123 8.91 31.16 -24.24
CA GLU A 123 9.57 32.46 -24.40
C GLU A 123 10.79 32.29 -25.30
#